data_AF-A0A9D1AW30-F1
#
_entry.id   AF-A0A9D1AW30-F1
#
_cell.length_a   1.000
_cell.length_b   1.000
_cell.length_c   1.000
_cell.angle_alpha   90.00
_cell.angle_beta   90.00
_cell.angle_gamma   90.00
#
_symmetry.space_group_name_H-M   'P 1'
#
loop_
_entity.id
_entity.type
_entity.pdbx_description
1 polymer ?
#
loop_
_entity_poly.entity_id
_entity_poly.type
_entity_poly.pdbx_seq_one_letter_code
_entity_poly.pdbx_strand_id
1 'polypeptide(L)'
;MAFQKMKKPQYPRRHWSISGYAGSGKSSFAALMRGPKVVIDADHRFSEVLELCEGEVYELSEAAEDNMQPSRIARLLEQNMPGSDVQTIVVDSLTAIITPHVVQAMMDREEGRSNNMMAAFKTKALAMRMLQDTVTRWGTDVLWIYHLQDARDAKAKAMVRSSISQTELARLTRSINLQLQIVQEGNRRGIRVVWARRGRSGMVLWDEIGHWQGMPDRIEEEVYGGLTEEEQAELAEKTPEVFPSSEVAISWGMDQNAFADIEEARRAYEVLKKEGQPGSAREMAAIWVAEVNSRRAVEPAVEAGADFDPFDGEPSFVASAPAEVVPAK
;
A
#
# COMPACT_ATOMS: atom_id res chain seq x y z
N MET A 1 -6.86 1.10 32.15
CA MET A 1 -6.79 -0.37 32.07
C MET A 1 -5.34 -0.78 31.97
N ALA A 2 -4.94 -1.93 32.52
CA ALA A 2 -3.57 -2.44 32.36
C ALA A 2 -3.32 -2.87 30.90
N PHE A 3 -2.10 -2.67 30.40
CA PHE A 3 -1.71 -3.14 29.06
C PHE A 3 -1.77 -4.67 28.98
N GLN A 4 -2.27 -5.18 27.85
CA GLN A 4 -2.33 -6.61 27.58
C GLN A 4 -1.00 -7.12 27.02
N LYS A 5 -0.60 -8.34 27.38
CA LYS A 5 0.56 -9.00 26.77
C LYS A 5 0.24 -9.34 25.32
N MET A 6 1.13 -8.97 24.40
CA MET A 6 1.02 -9.39 23.00
C MET A 6 1.26 -10.90 22.87
N LYS A 7 0.42 -11.57 22.07
CA LYS A 7 0.63 -12.96 21.66
C LYS A 7 1.38 -12.96 20.32
N LYS A 8 2.44 -13.74 20.22
CA LYS A 8 3.17 -13.91 18.96
C LYS A 8 2.30 -14.73 18.00
N PRO A 9 1.90 -14.17 16.83
CA PRO A 9 1.18 -14.95 15.83
C PRO A 9 2.14 -15.92 15.12
N GLN A 10 1.61 -17.00 14.54
CA GLN A 10 2.39 -17.95 13.74
C GLN A 10 2.98 -17.26 12.50
N TYR A 11 2.15 -16.49 11.80
CA TYR A 11 2.52 -15.72 10.61
C TYR A 11 2.22 -14.23 10.79
N PRO A 12 2.90 -13.33 10.06
CA PRO A 12 2.54 -11.92 10.05
C PRO A 12 1.07 -11.71 9.65
N ARG A 13 0.44 -10.65 10.16
CA ARG A 13 -0.92 -10.25 9.74
C ARG A 13 -0.98 -10.08 8.22
N ARG A 14 -2.13 -10.35 7.62
CA ARG A 14 -2.27 -10.32 6.17
C ARG A 14 -2.42 -8.90 5.69
N HIS A 15 -1.31 -8.18 5.52
CA HIS A 15 -1.28 -6.87 4.87
C HIS A 15 -0.88 -7.08 3.43
N TRP A 16 -1.85 -7.45 2.59
CA TRP A 16 -1.61 -8.00 1.27
C TRP A 16 -2.16 -7.09 0.19
N SER A 17 -1.63 -7.23 -1.02
CA SER A 17 -2.30 -6.73 -2.21
C SER A 17 -2.45 -7.84 -3.23
N ILE A 18 -3.55 -7.82 -3.99
CA ILE A 18 -3.80 -8.75 -5.08
C ILE A 18 -4.19 -7.99 -6.35
N SER A 19 -3.52 -8.35 -7.44
CA SER A 19 -3.74 -7.78 -8.76
C SER A 19 -4.18 -8.84 -9.77
N GLY A 20 -4.90 -8.42 -10.79
CA GLY A 20 -5.40 -9.32 -11.83
C GLY A 20 -6.40 -8.61 -12.74
N TYR A 21 -6.66 -9.20 -13.90
CA TYR A 21 -7.67 -8.70 -14.84
C TYR A 21 -9.09 -8.72 -14.23
N ALA A 22 -10.01 -7.96 -14.83
CA ALA A 22 -11.42 -8.05 -14.48
C ALA A 22 -11.92 -9.50 -14.62
N GLY A 23 -12.75 -9.97 -13.68
CA GLY A 23 -13.25 -11.35 -13.68
C GLY A 23 -12.23 -12.44 -13.33
N SER A 24 -10.99 -12.10 -12.96
CA SER A 24 -9.98 -13.10 -12.62
C SER A 24 -10.21 -13.81 -11.27
N GLY A 25 -11.24 -13.42 -10.51
CA GLY A 25 -11.59 -14.02 -9.21
C GLY A 25 -10.95 -13.35 -7.99
N LYS A 26 -10.55 -12.07 -8.08
CA LYS A 26 -9.95 -11.32 -6.95
C LYS A 26 -10.91 -11.18 -5.77
N SER A 27 -12.16 -10.82 -6.03
CA SER A 27 -13.20 -10.70 -4.98
C SER A 27 -13.50 -12.07 -4.37
N SER A 28 -13.49 -13.16 -5.16
CA SER A 28 -13.60 -14.53 -4.64
C SER A 28 -12.45 -14.89 -3.72
N PHE A 29 -11.22 -14.49 -4.03
CA PHE A 29 -10.08 -14.66 -3.12
C PHE A 29 -10.27 -13.86 -1.83
N ALA A 30 -10.77 -12.62 -1.95
CA ALA A 30 -11.03 -11.74 -0.80
C ALA A 30 -12.13 -12.28 0.13
N ALA A 31 -13.13 -12.97 -0.41
CA ALA A 31 -14.18 -13.62 0.36
C ALA A 31 -13.63 -14.65 1.36
N LEU A 32 -12.51 -15.31 1.01
CA LEU A 32 -11.84 -16.31 1.83
C LEU A 32 -10.80 -15.75 2.82
N MET A 33 -10.69 -14.41 2.90
CA MET A 33 -9.91 -13.79 3.96
C MET A 33 -10.61 -13.97 5.32
N ARG A 34 -9.84 -13.85 6.41
CA ARG A 34 -10.33 -14.12 7.77
C ARG A 34 -11.51 -13.21 8.13
N GLY A 35 -12.66 -13.80 8.50
CA GLY A 35 -13.84 -13.07 8.98
C GLY A 35 -13.88 -12.91 10.51
N PRO A 36 -14.75 -12.05 11.08
CA PRO A 36 -15.62 -11.09 10.39
C PRO A 36 -14.85 -10.04 9.58
N LYS A 37 -15.42 -9.52 8.49
CA LYS A 37 -14.71 -8.61 7.59
C LYS A 37 -15.57 -7.42 7.18
N VAL A 38 -14.95 -6.27 6.96
CA VAL A 38 -15.60 -5.10 6.34
C VAL A 38 -15.07 -4.94 4.92
N VAL A 39 -15.96 -4.68 3.98
CA VAL A 39 -15.62 -4.49 2.57
C VAL A 39 -15.92 -3.05 2.16
N ILE A 40 -14.88 -2.36 1.70
CA ILE A 40 -15.00 -1.11 0.96
C ILE A 40 -15.23 -1.51 -0.50
N ASP A 41 -16.50 -1.71 -0.86
CA ASP A 41 -16.93 -2.22 -2.18
C ASP A 41 -17.12 -1.05 -3.16
N ALA A 42 -16.01 -0.48 -3.61
CA ALA A 42 -15.97 0.62 -4.56
C ALA A 42 -16.37 0.21 -5.98
N ASP A 43 -16.26 -1.08 -6.32
CA ASP A 43 -16.75 -1.63 -7.58
C ASP A 43 -18.24 -2.05 -7.52
N HIS A 44 -18.85 -2.08 -6.33
CA HIS A 44 -20.26 -2.47 -6.05
C HIS A 44 -20.62 -3.89 -6.51
N ARG A 45 -19.66 -4.81 -6.40
CA ARG A 45 -19.78 -6.17 -6.95
C ARG A 45 -19.42 -7.26 -5.96
N PHE A 46 -19.09 -6.91 -4.72
CA PHE A 46 -18.70 -7.92 -3.73
C PHE A 46 -19.87 -8.84 -3.36
N SER A 47 -21.10 -8.38 -3.52
CA SER A 47 -22.33 -9.18 -3.33
C SER A 47 -22.34 -10.46 -4.18
N GLU A 48 -21.69 -10.47 -5.35
CA GLU A 48 -21.59 -11.63 -6.24
C GLU A 48 -20.81 -12.81 -5.62
N VAL A 49 -20.02 -12.57 -4.57
CA VAL A 49 -19.15 -13.58 -3.94
C VAL A 49 -19.44 -13.80 -2.45
N LEU A 50 -20.52 -13.23 -1.92
CA LEU A 50 -20.87 -13.35 -0.50
C LEU A 50 -21.08 -14.81 -0.06
N GLU A 51 -21.57 -15.68 -0.95
CA GLU A 51 -21.75 -17.10 -0.67
C GLU A 51 -20.45 -17.85 -0.36
N LEU A 52 -19.29 -17.30 -0.76
CA LEU A 52 -17.97 -17.88 -0.50
C LEU A 52 -17.40 -17.43 0.85
N CYS A 53 -18.01 -16.43 1.50
CA CYS A 53 -17.48 -15.87 2.73
C CYS A 53 -17.74 -16.80 3.92
N GLU A 54 -16.68 -17.06 4.69
CA GLU A 54 -16.82 -17.58 6.04
C GLU A 54 -16.98 -16.41 7.03
N GLY A 55 -18.02 -16.48 7.86
CA GLY A 55 -18.36 -15.46 8.86
C GLY A 55 -19.05 -14.21 8.30
N GLU A 56 -19.26 -13.24 9.18
CA GLU A 56 -19.98 -12.00 8.88
C GLU A 56 -19.20 -11.10 7.91
N VAL A 57 -19.95 -10.47 7.00
CA VAL A 57 -19.44 -9.47 6.05
C VAL A 57 -20.22 -8.19 6.26
N TYR A 58 -19.52 -7.15 6.68
CA TYR A 58 -20.07 -5.81 6.88
C TYR A 58 -19.82 -4.95 5.64
N GLU A 59 -20.87 -4.29 5.17
CA GLU A 59 -20.74 -3.19 4.23
C GLU A 59 -20.22 -1.95 4.95
N LEU A 60 -19.47 -1.09 4.24
CA LEU A 60 -18.98 0.17 4.81
C LEU A 60 -20.12 1.16 5.13
N SER A 61 -21.11 1.24 4.25
CA SER A 61 -22.25 2.17 4.27
C SER A 61 -23.36 1.70 3.35
N GLU A 62 -24.61 2.03 3.68
CA GLU A 62 -25.77 1.85 2.79
C GLU A 62 -25.68 2.76 1.55
N ALA A 63 -24.94 3.87 1.63
CA ALA A 63 -24.73 4.77 0.52
C ALA A 63 -23.54 4.30 -0.32
N ALA A 64 -23.81 3.80 -1.53
CA ALA A 64 -22.80 3.28 -2.45
C ALA A 64 -21.61 4.25 -2.66
N GLU A 65 -21.89 5.55 -2.82
CA GLU A 65 -20.88 6.60 -3.05
C GLU A 65 -19.84 6.75 -1.93
N ASP A 66 -20.15 6.32 -0.70
CA ASP A 66 -19.22 6.38 0.41
C ASP A 66 -18.01 5.45 0.18
N ASN A 67 -18.18 4.36 -0.58
CA ASN A 67 -17.10 3.41 -0.90
C ASN A 67 -16.04 3.98 -1.84
N MET A 68 -16.31 5.10 -2.51
CA MET A 68 -15.37 5.73 -3.45
C MET A 68 -14.66 6.95 -2.88
N GLN A 69 -15.08 7.46 -1.72
CA GLN A 69 -14.59 8.72 -1.15
C GLN A 69 -13.66 8.47 0.04
N PRO A 70 -12.33 8.72 -0.10
CA PRO A 70 -11.35 8.47 0.97
C PRO A 70 -11.71 9.07 2.33
N SER A 71 -12.24 10.30 2.34
CA SER A 71 -12.64 10.99 3.57
C SER A 71 -13.88 10.38 4.22
N ARG A 72 -14.83 9.86 3.42
CA ARG A 72 -16.02 9.16 3.92
C ARG A 72 -15.64 7.80 4.49
N ILE A 73 -14.83 7.04 3.76
CA ILE A 73 -14.24 5.78 4.22
C ILE A 73 -13.55 5.98 5.57
N ALA A 74 -12.68 6.99 5.67
CA ALA A 74 -11.97 7.31 6.90
C ALA A 74 -12.91 7.58 8.08
N ARG A 75 -13.89 8.45 7.88
CA ARG A 75 -14.88 8.80 8.90
C ARG A 75 -15.69 7.58 9.36
N LEU A 76 -16.15 6.75 8.44
CA LEU A 76 -16.97 5.59 8.76
C LEU A 76 -16.18 4.51 9.50
N LEU A 77 -14.95 4.24 9.08
CA LEU A 77 -14.08 3.32 9.80
C LEU A 77 -13.72 3.86 11.20
N GLU A 78 -13.44 5.16 11.32
CA GLU A 78 -13.16 5.78 12.62
C GLU A 78 -14.34 5.69 13.60
N GLN A 79 -15.57 5.79 13.09
CA GLN A 79 -16.79 5.67 13.88
C GLN A 79 -17.12 4.23 14.28
N ASN A 80 -16.92 3.26 13.38
CA ASN A 80 -17.47 1.91 13.52
C ASN A 80 -16.44 0.85 13.93
N MET A 81 -15.16 1.05 13.66
CA MET A 81 -14.11 0.07 14.02
C MET A 81 -13.90 -0.07 15.54
N PRO A 82 -13.95 1.00 16.36
CA PRO A 82 -13.78 0.87 17.81
C PRO A 82 -14.83 -0.07 18.43
N GLY A 83 -14.36 -1.17 19.02
CA GLY A 83 -15.24 -2.17 19.63
C GLY A 83 -15.85 -3.18 18.65
N SER A 84 -15.55 -3.07 17.35
CA SER A 84 -15.90 -4.10 16.37
C SER A 84 -15.03 -5.36 16.52
N ASP A 85 -15.53 -6.47 15.99
CA ASP A 85 -14.83 -7.75 15.89
C ASP A 85 -14.20 -8.00 14.51
N VAL A 86 -14.16 -6.97 13.66
CA VAL A 86 -13.61 -7.03 12.30
C VAL A 86 -12.16 -7.50 12.34
N GLN A 87 -11.88 -8.59 11.61
CA GLN A 87 -10.56 -9.19 11.48
C GLN A 87 -9.87 -8.82 10.17
N THR A 88 -10.64 -8.54 9.10
CA THR A 88 -10.11 -8.11 7.80
C THR A 88 -10.83 -6.88 7.26
N ILE A 89 -10.07 -5.92 6.73
CA ILE A 89 -10.57 -4.84 5.87
C ILE A 89 -10.21 -5.15 4.42
N VAL A 90 -11.20 -5.24 3.54
CA VAL A 90 -11.00 -5.44 2.10
C VAL A 90 -11.25 -4.13 1.37
N VAL A 91 -10.32 -3.73 0.50
CA VAL A 91 -10.48 -2.56 -0.40
C VAL A 91 -10.69 -3.08 -1.83
N ASP A 92 -11.95 -3.16 -2.28
CA ASP A 92 -12.36 -3.73 -3.58
C ASP A 92 -13.12 -2.71 -4.45
N SER A 93 -12.48 -1.97 -5.34
CA SER A 93 -11.04 -1.95 -5.59
C SER A 93 -10.45 -0.56 -5.45
N LEU A 94 -9.16 -0.54 -5.11
CA LEU A 94 -8.34 0.68 -5.13
C LEU A 94 -8.39 1.37 -6.51
N THR A 95 -8.61 0.60 -7.58
CA THR A 95 -8.75 1.15 -8.93
C THR A 95 -9.96 2.07 -9.05
N ALA A 96 -11.11 1.62 -8.56
CA ALA A 96 -12.35 2.40 -8.60
C ALA A 96 -12.25 3.68 -7.75
N ILE A 97 -11.55 3.62 -6.62
CA ILE A 97 -11.37 4.79 -5.74
C ILE A 97 -10.42 5.83 -6.37
N ILE A 98 -9.33 5.41 -7.00
CA ILE A 98 -8.26 6.31 -7.44
C ILE A 98 -8.44 6.83 -8.86
N THR A 99 -9.07 6.05 -9.75
CA THR A 99 -9.25 6.43 -11.16
C THR A 99 -9.98 7.77 -11.34
N PRO A 100 -11.06 8.09 -10.60
CA PRO A 100 -11.73 9.39 -10.72
C PRO A 100 -10.79 10.58 -10.45
N HIS A 101 -9.89 10.45 -9.47
CA HIS A 101 -8.90 11.50 -9.18
C HIS A 101 -7.89 11.68 -10.33
N VAL A 102 -7.52 10.60 -11.02
CA VAL A 102 -6.65 10.67 -12.21
C VAL A 102 -7.37 11.37 -13.36
N VAL A 103 -8.60 10.96 -13.64
CA VAL A 103 -9.41 11.53 -14.72
C VAL A 103 -9.66 13.02 -14.49
N GLN A 104 -10.05 13.39 -13.27
CA GLN A 104 -10.27 14.81 -12.93
C GLN A 104 -9.01 15.65 -13.12
N ALA A 105 -7.85 15.16 -12.68
CA ALA A 105 -6.57 15.84 -12.87
C ALA A 105 -6.22 16.04 -14.36
N MET A 106 -6.61 15.10 -15.23
CA MET A 106 -6.42 15.22 -16.67
C MET A 106 -7.37 16.25 -17.29
N MET A 107 -8.65 16.25 -16.90
CA MET A 107 -9.64 17.23 -17.35
C MET A 107 -9.26 18.65 -16.92
N ASP A 108 -8.85 18.82 -15.66
CA ASP A 108 -8.42 20.12 -15.13
C ASP A 108 -7.21 20.69 -15.92
N ARG A 109 -6.34 19.82 -16.43
CA ARG A 109 -5.24 20.24 -17.30
C ARG A 109 -5.71 20.65 -18.69
N GLU A 110 -6.60 19.87 -19.30
CA GLU A 110 -7.13 20.16 -20.63
C GLU A 110 -7.92 21.47 -20.66
N GLU A 111 -8.66 21.76 -19.59
CA GLU A 111 -9.41 23.01 -19.41
C GLU A 111 -8.53 24.19 -18.94
N GLY A 112 -7.22 23.99 -18.77
CA GLY A 112 -6.30 25.04 -18.32
C GLY A 112 -6.46 25.46 -16.86
N ARG A 113 -7.28 24.75 -16.06
CA ARG A 113 -7.44 24.95 -14.62
C ARG A 113 -6.18 24.58 -13.83
N SER A 114 -5.31 23.74 -14.40
CA SER A 114 -3.98 23.46 -13.86
C SER A 114 -2.92 23.30 -14.95
N ASN A 115 -1.91 24.17 -14.91
CA ASN A 115 -0.71 24.08 -15.77
C ASN A 115 0.37 23.16 -15.17
N ASN A 116 0.27 22.80 -13.88
CA ASN A 116 1.25 21.99 -13.18
C ASN A 116 0.66 20.61 -12.84
N MET A 117 1.10 19.59 -13.58
CA MET A 117 0.64 18.22 -13.37
C MET A 117 1.01 17.64 -12.01
N MET A 118 2.15 18.04 -11.43
CA MET A 118 2.52 17.59 -10.09
C MET A 118 1.52 18.11 -9.04
N ALA A 119 1.07 19.35 -9.19
CA ALA A 119 0.06 19.91 -8.30
C ALA A 119 -1.29 19.20 -8.46
N ALA A 120 -1.68 18.87 -9.69
CA ALA A 120 -2.93 18.14 -9.97
C ALA A 120 -2.94 16.72 -9.39
N PHE A 121 -1.79 16.02 -9.36
CA PHE A 121 -1.67 14.69 -8.76
C PHE A 121 -1.45 14.69 -7.23
N LYS A 122 -1.33 15.87 -6.59
CA LYS A 122 -1.22 15.97 -5.12
C LYS A 122 -2.45 15.39 -4.43
N THR A 123 -3.65 15.70 -4.93
CA THR A 123 -4.92 15.20 -4.38
C THR A 123 -4.96 13.67 -4.36
N LYS A 124 -4.55 13.06 -5.47
CA LYS A 124 -4.43 11.61 -5.62
C LYS A 124 -3.46 10.99 -4.60
N ALA A 125 -2.26 11.59 -4.45
CA ALA A 125 -1.28 11.09 -3.49
C ALA A 125 -1.75 11.22 -2.03
N LEU A 126 -2.45 12.31 -1.69
CA LEU A 126 -3.04 12.52 -0.36
C LEU A 126 -4.20 11.55 -0.09
N ALA A 127 -5.06 11.29 -1.10
CA ALA A 127 -6.12 10.30 -1.02
C ALA A 127 -5.56 8.90 -0.73
N MET A 128 -4.53 8.48 -1.48
CA MET A 128 -3.84 7.21 -1.22
C MET A 128 -3.26 7.13 0.19
N ARG A 129 -2.61 8.20 0.64
CA ARG A 129 -2.01 8.23 1.98
C ARG A 129 -3.08 8.13 3.07
N MET A 130 -4.16 8.89 2.93
CA MET A 130 -5.30 8.85 3.85
C MET A 130 -5.90 7.45 3.93
N LEU A 131 -6.15 6.80 2.80
CA LEU A 131 -6.67 5.42 2.78
C LEU A 131 -5.73 4.45 3.49
N GLN A 132 -4.43 4.50 3.19
CA GLN A 132 -3.43 3.63 3.83
C GLN A 132 -3.40 3.82 5.35
N ASP A 133 -3.31 5.06 5.83
CA ASP A 133 -3.28 5.37 7.27
C ASP A 133 -4.60 4.97 7.95
N THR A 134 -5.73 5.14 7.25
CA THR A 134 -7.06 4.77 7.74
C THR A 134 -7.19 3.27 7.96
N VAL A 135 -6.84 2.44 6.98
CA VAL A 135 -7.13 1.00 7.07
C VAL A 135 -6.10 0.24 7.91
N THR A 136 -4.85 0.71 7.98
CA THR A 136 -3.78 -0.03 8.68
C THR A 136 -3.77 0.18 10.19
N ARG A 137 -4.39 1.25 10.70
CA ARG A 137 -4.30 1.64 12.12
C ARG A 137 -5.04 0.72 13.09
N TRP A 138 -5.92 -0.14 12.60
CA TRP A 138 -6.81 -0.97 13.43
C TRP A 138 -6.17 -2.26 13.92
N GLY A 139 -4.97 -2.60 13.44
CA GLY A 139 -4.35 -3.86 13.76
C GLY A 139 -5.19 -5.04 13.29
N THR A 140 -5.81 -4.94 12.12
CA THR A 140 -6.53 -6.00 11.41
C THR A 140 -5.73 -6.48 10.20
N ASP A 141 -6.17 -7.56 9.57
CA ASP A 141 -5.72 -7.93 8.23
C ASP A 141 -6.28 -6.89 7.21
N VAL A 142 -5.54 -6.65 6.13
CA VAL A 142 -5.89 -5.68 5.08
C VAL A 142 -5.58 -6.29 3.72
N LEU A 143 -6.57 -6.37 2.84
CA LEU A 143 -6.40 -6.80 1.45
C LEU A 143 -6.70 -5.64 0.50
N TRP A 144 -5.69 -5.25 -0.28
CA TRP A 144 -5.83 -4.25 -1.34
C TRP A 144 -6.05 -4.92 -2.69
N ILE A 145 -7.15 -4.60 -3.37
CA ILE A 145 -7.45 -5.12 -4.70
C ILE A 145 -7.24 -4.02 -5.73
N TYR A 146 -6.56 -4.34 -6.84
CA TYR A 146 -6.50 -3.46 -8.01
C TYR A 146 -6.43 -4.24 -9.32
N HIS A 147 -6.74 -3.56 -10.42
CA HIS A 147 -6.91 -4.19 -11.72
C HIS A 147 -5.66 -4.08 -12.60
N LEU A 148 -5.44 -5.11 -13.40
CA LEU A 148 -4.52 -5.06 -14.54
C LEU A 148 -5.27 -4.63 -15.79
N GLN A 149 -4.59 -3.90 -16.67
CA GLN A 149 -5.11 -3.42 -17.93
C GLN A 149 -4.09 -3.69 -19.04
N ASP A 150 -4.61 -3.92 -20.24
CA ASP A 150 -3.78 -3.98 -21.43
C ASP A 150 -3.36 -2.56 -21.82
N ALA A 151 -2.07 -2.40 -22.04
CA ALA A 151 -1.46 -1.18 -22.53
C ALA A 151 -0.59 -1.50 -23.75
N ARG A 152 -0.14 -0.44 -24.43
CA ARG A 152 0.87 -0.55 -25.48
C ARG A 152 2.06 0.32 -25.14
N ASP A 153 3.26 -0.20 -25.36
CA ASP A 153 4.48 0.59 -25.22
C ASP A 153 4.62 1.62 -26.37
N ALA A 154 5.64 2.48 -26.31
CA ALA A 154 5.93 3.47 -27.35
C ALA A 154 6.22 2.84 -28.74
N LYS A 155 6.45 1.52 -28.80
CA LYS A 155 6.65 0.72 -30.01
C LYS A 155 5.41 -0.09 -30.39
N ALA A 156 4.25 0.26 -29.82
CA ALA A 156 2.96 -0.41 -29.98
C ALA A 156 2.91 -1.88 -29.58
N LYS A 157 3.90 -2.39 -28.82
CA LYS A 157 3.87 -3.76 -28.29
C LYS A 157 2.91 -3.86 -27.12
N ALA A 158 2.12 -4.93 -27.10
CA ALA A 158 1.23 -5.22 -25.99
C ALA A 158 2.03 -5.37 -24.70
N MET A 159 1.59 -4.69 -23.65
CA MET A 159 2.16 -4.76 -22.31
C MET A 159 1.04 -4.79 -21.28
N VAL A 160 1.24 -5.54 -20.20
CA VAL A 160 0.31 -5.53 -19.07
C VAL A 160 0.74 -4.41 -18.12
N ARG A 161 -0.20 -3.56 -17.72
CA ARG A 161 0.04 -2.45 -16.79
C ARG A 161 -0.94 -2.50 -15.64
N SER A 162 -0.51 -2.12 -14.44
CA SER A 162 -1.43 -1.84 -13.34
C SER A 162 -2.22 -0.55 -13.61
N SER A 163 -3.50 -0.54 -13.23
CA SER A 163 -4.31 0.68 -13.20
C SER A 163 -3.77 1.72 -12.22
N ILE A 164 -3.03 1.28 -11.20
CA ILE A 164 -2.40 2.13 -10.19
C ILE A 164 -1.00 2.53 -10.65
N SER A 165 -0.60 3.78 -10.37
CA SER A 165 0.70 4.27 -10.82
C SER A 165 1.86 3.62 -10.05
N GLN A 166 3.02 3.51 -10.69
CA GLN A 166 4.24 2.95 -10.10
C GLN A 166 4.62 3.63 -8.77
N THR A 167 4.48 4.96 -8.67
CA THR A 167 4.71 5.69 -7.42
C THR A 167 3.77 5.21 -6.31
N GLU A 168 2.48 5.06 -6.60
CA GLU A 168 1.51 4.65 -5.60
C GLU A 168 1.68 3.20 -5.18
N LEU A 169 1.98 2.32 -6.12
CA LEU A 169 2.33 0.93 -5.81
C LEU A 169 3.57 0.86 -4.93
N ALA A 170 4.61 1.65 -5.23
CA ALA A 170 5.81 1.73 -4.39
C ALA A 170 5.50 2.28 -2.98
N ARG A 171 4.55 3.23 -2.83
CA ARG A 171 4.04 3.65 -1.51
C ARG A 171 3.29 2.51 -0.82
N LEU A 172 2.42 1.81 -1.55
CA LEU A 172 1.64 0.68 -1.04
C LEU A 172 2.53 -0.47 -0.55
N THR A 173 3.65 -0.75 -1.23
CA THR A 173 4.66 -1.74 -0.81
C THR A 173 5.11 -1.53 0.64
N ARG A 174 5.17 -0.27 1.11
CA ARG A 174 5.57 0.04 2.48
C ARG A 174 4.54 -0.31 3.54
N SER A 175 3.26 -0.38 3.18
CA SER A 175 2.17 -0.77 4.10
C SER A 175 1.76 -2.23 3.98
N ILE A 176 2.34 -2.98 3.04
CA ILE A 176 2.04 -4.40 2.82
C ILE A 176 3.26 -5.28 3.11
N ASN A 177 3.02 -6.56 3.32
CA ASN A 177 4.05 -7.60 3.45
C ASN A 177 3.99 -8.64 2.33
N LEU A 178 2.94 -8.67 1.51
CA LEU A 178 2.83 -9.51 0.32
C LEU A 178 2.18 -8.79 -0.87
N GLN A 179 2.74 -8.98 -2.06
CA GLN A 179 2.14 -8.63 -3.34
C GLN A 179 1.81 -9.90 -4.12
N LEU A 180 0.54 -10.05 -4.49
CA LEU A 180 -0.01 -11.20 -5.18
C LEU A 180 -0.51 -10.78 -6.57
N GLN A 181 -0.40 -11.70 -7.52
CA GLN A 181 -0.94 -11.53 -8.86
C GLN A 181 -1.65 -12.79 -9.30
N ILE A 182 -2.91 -12.68 -9.71
CA ILE A 182 -3.62 -13.77 -10.35
C ILE A 182 -3.05 -13.99 -11.74
N VAL A 183 -2.61 -15.22 -12.00
CA VAL A 183 -2.09 -15.68 -13.29
C VAL A 183 -2.96 -16.80 -13.83
N GLN A 184 -3.03 -16.93 -15.14
CA GLN A 184 -3.80 -17.96 -15.81
C GLN A 184 -2.97 -18.62 -16.90
N GLU A 185 -2.92 -19.95 -16.89
CA GLU A 185 -2.29 -20.79 -17.90
C GLU A 185 -3.31 -21.80 -18.43
N GLY A 186 -3.82 -21.55 -19.64
CA GLY A 186 -4.94 -22.30 -20.21
C GLY A 186 -6.17 -22.21 -19.30
N ASN A 187 -6.63 -23.36 -18.81
CA ASN A 187 -7.78 -23.47 -17.91
C ASN A 187 -7.40 -23.41 -16.42
N ARG A 188 -6.10 -23.34 -16.10
CA ARG A 188 -5.62 -23.30 -14.72
C ARG A 188 -5.42 -21.85 -14.29
N ARG A 189 -5.87 -21.53 -13.08
CA ARG A 189 -5.62 -20.23 -12.43
C ARG A 189 -4.74 -20.45 -11.22
N GLY A 190 -3.88 -19.48 -10.95
CA GLY A 190 -2.95 -19.52 -9.83
C GLY A 190 -2.66 -18.13 -9.28
N ILE A 191 -2.04 -18.09 -8.13
CA ILE A 191 -1.56 -16.86 -7.50
C ILE A 191 -0.05 -16.88 -7.53
N ARG A 192 0.52 -15.92 -8.25
CA ARG A 192 1.95 -15.61 -8.21
C ARG A 192 2.23 -14.73 -6.99
N VAL A 193 3.17 -15.15 -6.14
CA VAL A 193 3.74 -14.30 -5.10
C VAL A 193 4.79 -13.40 -5.76
N VAL A 194 4.41 -12.16 -6.07
CA VAL A 194 5.28 -11.21 -6.77
C VAL A 194 6.38 -10.71 -5.84
N TRP A 195 6.03 -10.41 -4.59
CA TRP A 195 6.98 -9.89 -3.59
C TRP A 195 6.50 -10.24 -2.17
N ALA A 196 7.46 -10.46 -1.27
CA ALA A 196 7.23 -10.71 0.16
C ALA A 196 8.29 -9.96 0.98
N ARG A 197 7.90 -9.31 2.09
CA ARG A 197 8.84 -8.50 2.92
C ARG A 197 9.87 -9.33 3.68
N ARG A 198 9.47 -10.52 4.15
CA ARG A 198 10.28 -11.42 5.00
C ARG A 198 10.00 -12.89 4.67
N GLY A 199 9.76 -13.17 3.40
CA GLY A 199 9.27 -14.46 2.97
C GLY A 199 9.72 -14.79 1.56
N ARG A 200 9.40 -16.01 1.14
CA ARG A 200 9.72 -16.48 -0.21
C ARG A 200 8.84 -15.77 -1.24
N SER A 201 9.38 -15.50 -2.42
CA SER A 201 8.68 -14.86 -3.53
C SER A 201 9.11 -15.45 -4.87
N GLY A 202 8.37 -15.16 -5.94
CA GLY A 202 8.61 -15.69 -7.28
C GLY A 202 7.91 -17.02 -7.60
N MET A 203 7.27 -17.65 -6.61
CA MET A 203 6.49 -18.87 -6.83
C MET A 203 5.07 -18.60 -7.34
N VAL A 204 4.49 -19.61 -8.00
CA VAL A 204 3.07 -19.63 -8.37
C VAL A 204 2.39 -20.79 -7.65
N LEU A 205 1.32 -20.48 -6.92
CA LEU A 205 0.47 -21.47 -6.25
C LEU A 205 -0.80 -21.66 -7.10
N TRP A 206 -0.99 -22.85 -7.63
CA TRP A 206 -2.12 -23.17 -8.49
C TRP A 206 -3.37 -23.49 -7.66
N ASP A 207 -4.52 -22.99 -8.11
CA ASP A 207 -5.82 -23.33 -7.54
C ASP A 207 -6.24 -24.73 -8.02
N GLU A 208 -6.10 -25.70 -7.14
CA GLU A 208 -6.40 -27.12 -7.43
C GLU A 208 -7.84 -27.49 -7.07
N ILE A 209 -8.42 -26.81 -6.08
CA ILE A 209 -9.75 -27.10 -5.54
C ILE A 209 -10.82 -26.24 -6.23
N GLY A 210 -10.43 -25.05 -6.70
CA GLY A 210 -11.34 -24.07 -7.27
C GLY A 210 -11.73 -23.02 -6.23
N HIS A 211 -12.19 -21.86 -6.72
CA HIS A 211 -12.66 -20.73 -5.92
C HIS A 211 -11.66 -20.22 -4.88
N TRP A 212 -10.38 -20.58 -5.01
CA TRP A 212 -9.30 -20.23 -4.08
C TRP A 212 -9.42 -20.83 -2.67
N GLN A 213 -10.19 -21.91 -2.49
CA GLN A 213 -10.42 -22.50 -1.16
C GLN A 213 -9.09 -22.85 -0.45
N GLY A 214 -8.92 -22.37 0.78
CA GLY A 214 -7.70 -22.56 1.59
C GLY A 214 -6.44 -21.86 1.04
N MET A 215 -6.55 -21.09 -0.05
CA MET A 215 -5.41 -20.44 -0.69
C MET A 215 -4.73 -19.40 0.21
N PRO A 216 -5.43 -18.55 0.99
CA PRO A 216 -4.76 -17.63 1.90
C PRO A 216 -3.84 -18.34 2.91
N ASP A 217 -4.29 -19.42 3.54
CA ASP A 217 -3.47 -20.17 4.51
C ASP A 217 -2.29 -20.86 3.81
N ARG A 218 -2.52 -21.44 2.63
CA ARG A 218 -1.47 -22.06 1.81
C ARG A 218 -0.40 -21.05 1.38
N ILE A 219 -0.78 -19.81 1.05
CA ILE A 219 0.18 -18.73 0.76
C ILE A 219 1.06 -18.47 1.99
N GLU A 220 0.48 -18.36 3.18
CA GLU A 220 1.26 -18.13 4.40
C GLU A 220 2.26 -19.26 4.67
N GLU A 221 1.82 -20.51 4.53
CA GLU A 221 2.68 -21.69 4.72
C GLU A 221 3.83 -21.72 3.69
N GLU A 222 3.56 -21.48 2.41
CA GLU A 222 4.59 -21.53 1.36
C GLU A 222 5.59 -20.36 1.47
N VAL A 223 5.09 -19.17 1.85
CA VAL A 223 5.90 -17.97 1.96
C VAL A 223 6.75 -17.98 3.24
N TYR A 224 6.17 -18.37 4.37
CA TYR A 224 6.77 -18.22 5.70
C TYR A 224 7.07 -19.54 6.42
N GLY A 225 6.37 -20.63 6.08
CA GLY A 225 6.50 -21.93 6.73
C GLY A 225 7.94 -22.45 6.70
N GLY A 226 8.38 -22.96 7.86
CA GLY A 226 9.73 -23.49 8.05
C GLY A 226 10.87 -22.47 8.05
N LEU A 227 10.61 -21.16 7.89
CA LEU A 227 11.65 -20.13 7.99
C LEU A 227 11.93 -19.79 9.46
N THR A 228 13.20 -19.86 9.84
CA THR A 228 13.72 -19.32 11.10
C THR A 228 13.69 -17.79 11.11
N GLU A 229 13.79 -17.18 12.29
CA GLU A 229 13.85 -15.71 12.42
C GLU A 229 15.07 -15.13 11.70
N GLU A 230 16.19 -15.85 11.71
CA GLU A 230 17.43 -15.47 11.03
C GLU A 230 17.24 -15.49 9.51
N GLU A 231 16.64 -16.54 8.93
CA GLU A 231 16.34 -16.60 7.49
C GLU A 231 15.35 -15.52 7.07
N GLN A 232 14.35 -15.21 7.91
CA GLN A 232 13.41 -14.11 7.64
C GLN A 232 14.09 -12.74 7.67
N ALA A 233 15.05 -12.54 8.57
CA ALA A 233 15.85 -11.31 8.63
C ALA A 233 16.78 -11.21 7.42
N GLU A 234 17.44 -12.31 7.04
CA GLU A 234 18.30 -12.37 5.85
C GLU A 234 17.48 -12.03 4.59
N LEU A 235 16.29 -12.62 4.42
CA LEU A 235 15.41 -12.30 3.30
C LEU A 235 14.97 -10.83 3.25
N ALA A 236 14.87 -10.17 4.40
CA ALA A 236 14.51 -8.76 4.49
C ALA A 236 15.67 -7.82 4.13
N GLU A 237 16.90 -8.19 4.53
CA GLU A 237 18.11 -7.36 4.41
C GLU A 237 18.88 -7.65 3.12
N LYS A 238 18.65 -8.80 2.48
CA LYS A 238 19.35 -9.21 1.27
C LYS A 238 19.15 -8.17 0.18
N THR A 239 20.26 -7.60 -0.27
CA THR A 239 20.28 -6.75 -1.47
C THR A 239 19.81 -7.58 -2.66
N PRO A 240 18.70 -7.22 -3.32
CA PRO A 240 18.14 -8.07 -4.36
C PRO A 240 19.04 -8.14 -5.60
N GLU A 241 19.35 -9.35 -6.07
CA GLU A 241 20.01 -9.54 -7.37
C GLU A 241 19.10 -9.16 -8.54
N VAL A 242 17.79 -9.29 -8.34
CA VAL A 242 16.73 -8.95 -9.29
C VAL A 242 15.57 -8.39 -8.49
N PHE A 243 15.00 -7.28 -8.96
CA PHE A 243 13.74 -6.77 -8.42
C PHE A 243 12.57 -7.37 -9.21
N PRO A 244 11.53 -7.92 -8.53
CA PRO A 244 10.37 -8.50 -9.21
C PRO A 244 9.59 -7.48 -10.05
N SER A 245 9.65 -6.21 -9.66
CA SER A 245 9.05 -5.09 -10.37
C SER A 245 9.81 -3.79 -10.08
N SER A 246 9.58 -2.79 -10.90
CA SER A 246 10.20 -1.47 -10.74
C SER A 246 9.72 -0.76 -9.47
N GLU A 247 8.47 -1.00 -9.07
CA GLU A 247 7.83 -0.49 -7.87
C GLU A 247 8.53 -1.00 -6.60
N VAL A 248 8.90 -2.28 -6.59
CA VAL A 248 9.67 -2.89 -5.51
C VAL A 248 11.08 -2.31 -5.47
N ALA A 249 11.72 -2.10 -6.61
CA ALA A 249 13.04 -1.47 -6.68
C ALA A 249 13.03 -0.04 -6.11
N ILE A 250 12.04 0.77 -6.50
CA ILE A 250 11.86 2.15 -6.03
C ILE A 250 11.58 2.17 -4.53
N SER A 251 10.71 1.28 -4.02
CA SER A 251 10.46 1.16 -2.58
C SER A 251 11.73 0.79 -1.83
N TRP A 252 12.49 -0.20 -2.33
CA TRP A 252 13.73 -0.62 -1.70
C TRP A 252 14.74 0.53 -1.59
N GLY A 253 14.95 1.29 -2.66
CA GLY A 253 15.87 2.44 -2.63
C GLY A 253 15.47 3.51 -1.61
N MET A 254 14.17 3.72 -1.40
CA MET A 254 13.66 4.59 -0.34
C MET A 254 13.88 4.03 1.07
N ASP A 255 13.68 2.73 1.26
CA ASP A 255 13.89 2.05 2.54
C ASP A 255 15.38 2.04 2.95
N GLN A 256 16.28 2.21 1.97
CA GLN A 256 17.71 2.43 2.22
C GLN A 256 18.07 3.88 2.61
N ASN A 257 17.09 4.78 2.76
CA ASN A 257 17.27 6.22 3.02
C ASN A 257 18.13 6.93 1.95
N ALA A 258 18.15 6.44 0.71
CA ALA A 258 18.96 7.02 -0.36
C ALA A 258 18.30 8.21 -1.08
N PHE A 259 17.02 8.48 -0.80
CA PHE A 259 16.23 9.52 -1.46
C PHE A 259 15.31 10.21 -0.44
N ALA A 260 15.07 11.50 -0.64
CA ALA A 260 14.22 12.29 0.26
C ALA A 260 12.73 11.94 0.08
N ASP A 261 12.31 11.69 -1.16
CA ASP A 261 10.95 11.29 -1.47
C ASP A 261 10.87 10.26 -2.61
N ILE A 262 9.72 9.59 -2.71
CA ILE A 262 9.52 8.49 -3.65
C ILE A 262 9.44 8.93 -5.11
N GLU A 263 9.12 10.21 -5.37
CA GLU A 263 9.11 10.76 -6.72
C GLU A 263 10.53 11.01 -7.21
N GLU A 264 11.43 11.42 -6.32
CA GLU A 264 12.87 11.48 -6.59
C GLU A 264 13.43 10.09 -6.92
N ALA A 265 13.14 9.09 -6.08
CA ALA A 265 13.57 7.71 -6.32
C ALA A 265 13.05 7.17 -7.67
N ARG A 266 11.78 7.42 -8.00
CA ARG A 266 11.21 7.05 -9.31
C ARG A 266 11.93 7.74 -10.47
N ARG A 267 12.17 9.05 -10.38
CA ARG A 267 12.87 9.80 -11.44
C ARG A 267 14.27 9.25 -11.65
N ALA A 268 15.02 8.99 -10.57
CA ALA A 268 16.35 8.39 -10.66
C ALA A 268 16.30 7.01 -11.33
N TYR A 269 15.37 6.15 -10.93
CA TYR A 269 15.19 4.83 -11.53
C TYR A 269 14.91 4.89 -13.03
N GLU A 270 14.00 5.77 -13.47
CA GLU A 270 13.65 5.92 -14.88
C GLU A 270 14.79 6.56 -15.71
N VAL A 271 15.56 7.49 -15.13
CA VAL A 271 16.77 8.04 -15.76
C VAL A 271 17.79 6.93 -16.01
N LEU A 272 18.10 6.13 -14.99
CA LEU A 272 19.05 5.02 -15.11
C LEU A 272 18.58 3.97 -16.13
N LYS A 273 17.29 3.66 -16.15
CA LYS A 273 16.70 2.74 -17.13
C LYS A 273 16.81 3.28 -18.55
N LYS A 274 16.62 4.59 -18.75
CA LYS A 274 16.67 5.24 -20.06
C LYS A 274 18.09 5.41 -20.58
N GLU A 275 19.01 5.81 -19.72
CA GLU A 275 20.41 6.09 -20.07
C GLU A 275 21.25 4.82 -20.11
N GLY A 276 21.08 3.93 -19.12
CA GLY A 276 21.81 2.67 -19.03
C GLY A 276 21.30 1.57 -19.97
N GLN A 277 20.05 1.67 -20.45
CA GLN A 277 19.40 0.70 -21.35
C GLN A 277 19.72 -0.78 -21.02
N PRO A 278 19.49 -1.22 -19.77
CA PRO A 278 19.89 -2.56 -19.35
C PRO A 278 19.18 -3.63 -20.18
N GLY A 279 19.95 -4.62 -20.63
CA GLY A 279 19.47 -5.75 -21.41
C GLY A 279 18.76 -6.82 -20.58
N SER A 280 18.87 -6.78 -19.24
CA SER A 280 18.22 -7.74 -18.34
C SER A 280 17.77 -7.12 -17.02
N ALA A 281 16.84 -7.79 -16.34
CA ALA A 281 16.37 -7.36 -15.01
C ALA A 281 17.50 -7.38 -13.95
N ARG A 282 18.45 -8.33 -14.07
CA ARG A 282 19.64 -8.41 -13.21
C ARG A 282 20.58 -7.23 -13.43
N GLU A 283 20.78 -6.83 -14.68
CA GLU A 283 21.59 -5.66 -15.00
C GLU A 283 20.95 -4.36 -14.49
N MET A 284 19.63 -4.20 -14.66
CA MET A 284 18.91 -3.05 -14.07
C MET A 284 19.04 -3.03 -12.55
N ALA A 285 18.95 -4.19 -11.88
CA ALA A 285 19.11 -4.29 -10.43
C ALA A 285 20.52 -3.87 -10.00
N ALA A 286 21.57 -4.33 -10.70
CA ALA A 286 22.94 -3.95 -10.39
C ALA A 286 23.18 -2.43 -10.52
N ILE A 287 22.70 -1.82 -11.60
CA ILE A 287 22.79 -0.36 -11.82
C ILE A 287 22.04 0.40 -10.71
N TRP A 288 20.82 -0.05 -10.38
CA TRP A 288 20.01 0.59 -9.34
C TRP A 288 20.63 0.49 -7.95
N VAL A 289 21.13 -0.69 -7.58
CA VAL A 289 21.82 -0.91 -6.29
C VAL A 289 23.07 -0.04 -6.20
N ALA A 290 23.83 0.09 -7.28
CA ALA A 290 25.01 0.95 -7.32
C ALA A 290 24.65 2.43 -7.07
N GLU A 291 23.59 2.95 -7.72
CA GLU A 291 23.11 4.32 -7.50
C GLU A 291 22.69 4.54 -6.04
N VAL A 292 21.87 3.63 -5.50
CA VAL A 292 21.38 3.70 -4.12
C VAL A 292 22.56 3.72 -3.15
N ASN A 293 23.54 2.84 -3.33
CA ASN A 293 24.74 2.80 -2.48
C ASN A 293 25.60 4.05 -2.64
N SER A 294 25.74 4.59 -3.85
CA SER A 294 26.46 5.84 -4.09
C SER A 294 25.82 7.01 -3.35
N ARG A 295 24.49 7.12 -3.37
CA ARG A 295 23.76 8.19 -2.65
C ARG A 295 23.85 8.05 -1.14
N ARG A 296 23.83 6.83 -0.62
CA ARG A 296 24.04 6.56 0.81
C ARG A 296 25.44 6.93 1.29
N ALA A 297 26.44 6.75 0.42
CA ALA A 297 27.83 7.09 0.73
C ALA A 297 28.07 8.61 0.76
N VAL A 298 27.22 9.39 0.10
CA VAL A 298 27.17 10.84 0.25
C VAL A 298 26.38 11.15 1.52
N GLU A 299 27.05 11.13 2.68
CA GLU A 299 26.47 11.70 3.90
C GLU A 299 25.96 13.12 3.59
N PRO A 300 24.76 13.52 4.07
CA PRO A 300 24.43 14.93 4.07
C PRO A 300 25.48 15.62 4.94
N ALA A 301 26.26 16.53 4.36
CA ALA A 301 27.02 17.50 5.13
C ALA A 301 26.02 18.16 6.06
N VAL A 302 26.10 17.83 7.36
CA VAL A 302 25.31 18.48 8.40
C VAL A 302 25.71 19.94 8.36
N GLU A 303 24.85 20.80 7.80
CA GLU A 303 24.92 22.23 8.04
C GLU A 303 24.66 22.43 9.53
N ALA A 304 25.75 22.52 10.29
CA ALA A 304 25.73 23.03 11.63
C ALA A 304 25.29 24.51 11.57
N GLY A 305 24.09 24.80 12.09
CA GLY A 305 23.71 26.16 12.47
C GLY A 305 22.35 26.63 11.95
N ALA A 306 21.28 26.17 12.59
CA ALA A 306 20.12 27.00 12.83
C ALA A 306 19.39 26.44 14.06
N ASP A 307 19.60 27.11 15.21
CA ASP A 307 18.78 26.91 16.41
C ASP A 307 17.30 27.05 16.03
N PHE A 308 16.59 25.94 16.09
CA PHE A 308 15.13 25.91 16.00
C PHE A 308 14.62 25.78 17.43
N ASP A 309 14.27 26.91 18.05
CA ASP A 309 13.52 26.96 19.30
C ASP A 309 12.01 26.90 18.97
N PRO A 310 11.29 25.82 19.32
CA PRO A 310 9.92 25.62 18.87
C PRO A 310 8.87 26.34 19.75
N PHE A 311 9.26 27.26 20.66
CA PHE A 311 8.35 27.83 21.66
C PHE A 311 8.29 29.36 21.78
N ASP A 312 8.75 30.14 20.80
CA ASP A 312 8.46 31.59 20.78
C ASP A 312 7.15 31.88 20.04
N GLY A 313 6.04 31.67 20.74
CA GLY A 313 4.71 31.84 20.17
C GLY A 313 3.55 31.78 21.14
N GLU A 314 3.67 32.31 22.36
CA GLU A 314 2.49 32.64 23.18
C GLU A 314 2.57 34.06 23.78
N PRO A 315 1.52 34.88 23.63
CA PRO A 315 1.40 36.13 24.37
C PRO A 315 1.09 35.83 25.84
N SER A 316 2.02 36.22 26.70
CA SER A 316 1.90 36.39 28.15
C SER A 316 0.51 36.90 28.58
N PHE A 317 -0.29 36.01 29.17
CA PHE A 317 -1.40 36.39 30.05
C PHE A 317 -0.85 36.62 31.46
N VAL A 318 -0.69 37.89 31.82
CA VAL A 318 -0.35 38.30 33.19
C VAL A 318 -1.53 37.97 34.11
N ALA A 319 -1.39 36.92 34.92
CA ALA A 319 -2.27 36.66 36.05
C ALA A 319 -2.09 37.80 37.08
N SER A 320 -3.11 38.65 37.21
CA SER A 320 -3.18 39.66 38.26
C SER A 320 -3.50 38.97 39.59
N ALA A 321 -2.69 39.25 40.61
CA ALA A 321 -2.84 38.70 41.96
C ALA A 321 -4.19 39.09 42.62
N PRO A 322 -4.76 38.25 43.50
CA PRO A 322 -5.92 38.64 44.30
C PRO A 322 -5.51 39.66 45.37
N ALA A 323 -6.20 40.80 45.41
CA ALA A 323 -6.06 41.80 46.44
C ALA A 323 -6.60 41.29 47.79
N GLU A 324 -5.79 41.45 48.83
CA GLU A 324 -6.14 41.23 50.23
C GLU A 324 -7.32 42.13 50.63
N VAL A 325 -8.37 41.52 51.17
CA VAL A 325 -9.44 42.22 51.89
C VAL A 325 -9.02 42.31 53.36
N VAL A 326 -8.60 43.49 53.79
CA VAL A 326 -8.47 43.85 55.20
C VAL A 326 -9.76 44.57 55.64
N PRO A 327 -10.37 44.21 56.78
CA PRO A 327 -11.71 44.64 57.14
C PRO A 327 -11.72 46.01 57.84
N ALA A 328 -12.79 46.79 57.62
CA ALA A 328 -13.12 47.92 58.48
C ALA A 328 -14.65 48.02 58.68
N LYS A 329 -15.00 47.95 59.97
CA LYS A 329 -16.23 48.33 60.71
C LYS A 329 -17.47 48.78 59.95
#